data_AF-A0A0Q9XYS9-F1
#
_entry.id   AF-A0A0Q9XYS9-F1
#
_cell.length_a   1.000
_cell.length_b   1.000
_cell.length_c   1.000
_cell.angle_alpha   90.00
_cell.angle_beta   90.00
_cell.angle_gamma   90.00
#
_symmetry.space_group_name_H-M   'P 1'
#
loop_
_entity.id
_entity.type
_entity.pdbx_description
1 polymer ?
#
loop_
_entity_poly.entity_id
_entity_poly.type
_entity_poly.pdbx_seq_one_letter_code
_entity_poly.pdbx_strand_id
1 'polypeptide(L)' 'MIQGKRKALILLDASSSMLLNVEGKQKMAVAKTAANRFATTIGTNHDISLIVYGHAGTQNDEDKYTK' A
#
# COMPACT_ATOMS: atom_id res chain seq x y z
N MET A 1 -12.61 31.12 9.84
CA MET A 1 -12.26 29.70 10.06
C MET A 1 -11.40 29.25 8.89
N ILE A 2 -10.07 29.20 9.04
CA ILE A 2 -9.22 28.58 8.00
C ILE A 2 -9.28 27.07 8.25
N GLN A 3 -10.10 26.35 7.48
CA GLN A 3 -10.06 24.89 7.45
C GLN A 3 -8.70 24.49 6.88
N GLY A 4 -7.74 24.16 7.74
CA GLY A 4 -6.43 23.70 7.31
C GLY A 4 -6.56 22.49 6.40
N LYS A 5 -5.80 22.45 5.30
CA LYS A 5 -5.74 21.26 4.43
C LYS A 5 -5.50 20.02 5.28
N ARG A 6 -6.40 19.05 5.18
CA ARG A 6 -6.31 17.79 5.92
C ARG A 6 -5.26 16.90 5.24
N LYS A 7 -4.51 16.12 6.03
CA LYS A 7 -3.42 15.28 5.52
C LYS A 7 -3.77 13.80 5.64
N ALA A 8 -3.36 13.01 4.66
CA ALA A 8 -3.51 11.56 4.69
C ALA A 8 -2.19 10.86 4.30
N LEU A 9 -1.92 9.72 4.92
CA LEU A 9 -0.78 8.86 4.61
C LEU A 9 -1.30 7.49 4.18
N ILE A 10 -0.85 7.02 3.01
CA ILE A 10 -1.08 5.66 2.54
C ILE A 10 0.23 4.89 2.74
N LEU A 11 0.18 3.82 3.52
CA LEU A 11 1.29 2.88 3.68
C LEU A 11 0.92 1.59 2.93
N LEU A 12 1.67 1.27 1.87
CA LEU A 12 1.39 0.14 0.98
C LEU A 12 2.45 -0.94 1.12
N ASP A 13 2.02 -2.15 1.50
CA ASP A 13 2.89 -3.34 1.53
C ASP A 13 3.17 -3.83 0.11
N ALA A 14 4.46 -4.04 -0.20
CA ALA A 14 4.98 -4.63 -1.43
C ALA A 14 5.79 -5.90 -1.19
N SER A 15 5.62 -6.55 -0.03
CA SER A 15 6.18 -7.86 0.30
C SER A 15 5.76 -8.93 -0.71
N SER A 16 6.55 -10.00 -0.87
CA SER A 16 6.21 -11.09 -1.80
C SER A 16 4.87 -11.76 -1.52
N SER A 17 4.35 -11.65 -0.29
CA SER A 17 3.01 -12.14 0.05
C SER A 17 1.91 -11.44 -0.74
N MET A 18 2.17 -10.22 -1.22
CA MET A 18 1.26 -9.41 -2.04
C MET A 18 1.16 -9.87 -3.49
N LEU A 19 2.06 -10.77 -3.93
CA LEU A 19 1.96 -11.46 -5.22
C LEU A 19 0.91 -12.57 -5.21
N LEU A 20 0.54 -13.05 -4.01
CA LEU A 20 -0.45 -14.11 -3.84
C LEU A 20 -1.87 -13.61 -4.13
N ASN A 21 -2.78 -14.55 -4.35
CA ASN A 21 -4.19 -14.26 -4.57
C ASN A 21 -4.98 -14.20 -3.25
N VAL A 22 -6.02 -13.37 -3.26
CA VAL A 22 -7.12 -13.33 -2.30
C VAL A 22 -8.41 -13.30 -3.12
N GLU A 23 -9.34 -14.21 -2.85
CA GLU A 23 -10.62 -14.29 -3.59
C GLU A 23 -10.46 -14.29 -5.12
N GLY A 24 -9.45 -15.01 -5.63
CA GLY A 24 -9.17 -15.10 -7.07
C GLY A 24 -8.53 -13.86 -7.71
N LYS A 25 -8.17 -12.84 -6.93
CA LYS A 25 -7.46 -11.63 -7.40
C LYS A 25 -6.12 -11.47 -6.70
N GLN A 26 -5.12 -10.94 -7.40
CA GLN A 26 -3.82 -10.65 -6.78
C GLN A 26 -3.98 -9.59 -5.67
N LYS A 27 -3.42 -9.85 -4.48
CA LYS A 27 -3.50 -8.93 -3.32
C LYS A 27 -2.98 -7.54 -3.66
N MET A 28 -1.85 -7.44 -4.36
CA MET A 28 -1.30 -6.16 -4.84
C MET A 28 -2.28 -5.41 -5.75
N ALA A 29 -2.98 -6.10 -6.66
CA ALA A 29 -3.96 -5.47 -7.54
C ALA A 29 -5.17 -4.91 -6.74
N VAL A 30 -5.62 -5.65 -5.73
CA VAL A 30 -6.67 -5.20 -4.80
C VAL A 30 -6.20 -3.98 -4.01
N ALA A 31 -5.00 -4.02 -3.45
CA ALA A 31 -4.43 -2.92 -2.65
C ALA A 31 -4.23 -1.65 -3.47
N LYS A 32 -3.71 -1.74 -4.70
CA LYS A 32 -3.60 -0.61 -5.64
C LYS A 32 -4.96 0.01 -5.94
N THR A 33 -5.97 -0.83 -6.17
CA THR A 33 -7.35 -0.37 -6.44
C THR A 33 -7.92 0.39 -5.24
N ALA A 34 -7.74 -0.14 -4.02
CA ALA A 34 -8.22 0.50 -2.80
C ALA A 34 -7.51 1.84 -2.53
N ALA A 35 -6.18 1.89 -2.65
CA ALA A 35 -5.39 3.10 -2.47
C ALA A 35 -5.79 4.19 -3.48
N ASN A 36 -5.99 3.83 -4.75
CA ASN A 36 -6.42 4.76 -5.79
C ASN A 36 -7.83 5.30 -5.51
N ARG A 37 -8.78 4.44 -5.14
CA ARG A 37 -10.14 4.86 -4.76
C ARG A 37 -10.12 5.82 -3.58
N PHE A 38 -9.39 5.48 -2.53
CA PHE A 38 -9.25 6.35 -1.36
C PHE A 38 -8.67 7.71 -1.74
N ALA A 39 -7.55 7.74 -2.46
CA ALA A 39 -6.91 8.98 -2.88
C ALA A 39 -7.82 9.84 -3.76
N THR A 40 -8.57 9.22 -4.68
CA THR A 40 -9.54 9.92 -5.53
C THR A 40 -10.69 10.51 -4.72
N THR A 41 -11.18 9.79 -3.70
CA THR A 41 -12.27 10.26 -2.83
C THR A 41 -11.86 11.48 -1.99
N ILE A 42 -10.62 11.52 -1.50
CA ILE A 42 -10.17 12.61 -0.60
C ILE A 42 -9.41 13.73 -1.31
N GLY A 43 -8.86 13.47 -2.50
CA GLY A 43 -7.78 14.27 -3.11
C GLY A 43 -8.11 15.70 -3.53
N THR A 44 -9.38 16.11 -3.55
CA THR A 44 -9.74 17.50 -3.88
C THR A 44 -9.43 18.49 -2.76
N ASN A 45 -9.31 18.04 -1.52
CA ASN A 45 -9.17 18.92 -0.35
C ASN A 45 -8.11 18.46 0.67
N HIS A 46 -7.25 17.52 0.29
CA HIS A 46 -6.28 16.88 1.19
C HIS A 46 -4.90 16.77 0.56
N ASP A 47 -3.85 16.95 1.36
CA ASP A 47 -2.49 16.59 0.97
C ASP A 47 -2.27 15.10 1.26
N ILE A 48 -1.85 14.33 0.25
CA ILE A 48 -1.69 12.87 0.35
C ILE A 48 -0.21 12.51 0.22
N SER A 49 0.28 11.69 1.14
CA SER A 49 1.59 11.02 1.05
C SER A 49 1.41 9.52 0.84
N LEU A 50 2.32 8.91 0.09
CA LEU A 50 2.36 7.47 -0.17
C LEU A 50 3.75 6.92 0.18
N ILE A 51 3.79 5.92 1.04
CA ILE A 51 4.99 5.16 1.36
C ILE A 51 4.76 3.71 0.94
N VAL A 52 5.70 3.14 0.20
CA VAL A 52 5.70 1.74 -0.21
C VAL A 52 6.87 1.04 0.48
N TYR A 53 6.62 -0.08 1.14
CA TYR A 53 7.64 -0.84 1.87
C TYR A 53 7.59 -2.32 1.52
N GLY A 54 8.62 -3.10 1.86
CA GLY A 54 8.64 -4.54 1.59
C GLY A 54 9.06 -4.95 0.16
N HIS A 55 9.59 -4.01 -0.64
CA HIS A 55 10.13 -4.31 -1.98
C HIS A 55 11.39 -5.19 -1.88
N ALA A 56 11.74 -5.88 -2.98
CA ALA A 56 12.62 -7.05 -3.07
C ALA A 56 13.92 -7.07 -2.22
N GLY A 57 14.45 -5.93 -1.78
CA GLY A 57 15.58 -5.87 -0.84
C GLY A 57 15.30 -6.36 0.59
N THR A 58 14.05 -6.59 1.00
CA THR A 58 13.70 -7.01 2.38
C THR A 58 13.36 -8.50 2.52
N GLN A 59 13.54 -9.31 1.49
CA GLN A 59 13.34 -10.75 1.56
C GLN A 59 14.52 -11.46 0.90
N ASN A 60 15.64 -11.59 1.63
CA ASN A 60 16.55 -12.70 1.38
C ASN A 60 15.76 -13.97 1.72
N ASP A 61 15.60 -14.86 0.74
CA ASP A 61 14.99 -16.18 0.92
C ASP A 61 15.75 -17.05 1.93
N GLU A 62 16.98 -16.64 2.29
CA GLU A 62 17.85 -17.29 3.28
C GLU A 62 17.29 -17.27 4.72
N ASP A 63 16.41 -16.31 5.07
CA ASP A 63 15.86 -16.19 6.44
C ASP A 63 14.53 -16.92 6.67
N LYS A 64 13.96 -17.57 5.63
CA LYS A 64 12.69 -18.31 5.74
C LYS A 64 12.85 -19.81 5.96
N TYR A 65 14.07 -20.33 5.94
CA TYR A 65 14.36 -21.74 6.22
C TYR A 65 15.25 -21.89 7.45
N THR A 66 14.62 -21.80 8.62
CA THR A 66 15.22 -22.28 9.88
C THR A 66 14.46 -23.54 10.31
N LYS A 67 15.11 -24.69 10.05
CA LYS A 67 14.96 -26.03 10.64
C LYS A 67 13.58 -26.60 10.99
#